data_AF-A0A6N6N3T0-F1
#
_entry.id   AF-A0A6N6N3T0-F1
#
_cell.length_a   1.000
_cell.length_b   1.000
_cell.length_c   1.000
_cell.angle_alpha   90.00
_cell.angle_beta   90.00
_cell.angle_gamma   90.00
#
_symmetry.space_group_name_H-M   'P 1'
#
loop_
_entity.id
_entity.type
_entity.pdbx_description
1 polymer ?
#
loop_
_entity_poly.entity_id
_entity_poly.type
_entity_poly.pdbx_seq_one_letter_code
_entity_poly.pdbx_strand_id
1 'polypeptide(L)'
;MQKAHLYWSHGMDAAPWGAKSKAMAAAAQEAGLTLDALDYRDTTDPDERTARLVKHIGQKQSPVILAGSSMGGYVSAAAAGEIRVAGLFLIAPALYLPGYEKHMFFNLPEQIEIVHGWNDDVVPVDNSVRFAKLHKATLHILPADHRMTGMAGQVASLFTQFLQGILA
;
A
#
# COMPACT_ATOMS: atom_id res chain seq x y z
N MET A 1 22.06 -0.54 -12.17
CA MET A 1 21.10 -1.22 -11.25
C MET A 1 19.76 -1.29 -11.95
N GLN A 2 19.00 -2.38 -11.79
CA GLN A 2 17.67 -2.50 -12.40
C GLN A 2 16.73 -1.51 -11.68
N LYS A 3 16.00 -0.67 -12.44
CA LYS A 3 15.07 0.30 -11.84
C LYS A 3 14.00 -0.43 -11.04
N ALA A 4 13.66 0.09 -9.86
CA ALA A 4 12.57 -0.45 -9.06
C ALA A 4 11.23 -0.33 -9.81
N HIS A 5 10.30 -1.22 -9.50
CA HIS A 5 8.94 -1.21 -10.06
C HIS A 5 7.92 -1.12 -8.93
N LEU A 6 6.94 -0.24 -9.11
CA LEU A 6 5.89 0.00 -8.14
C LEU A 6 4.62 -0.72 -8.56
N TYR A 7 4.03 -1.50 -7.66
CA TYR A 7 2.71 -2.08 -7.86
C TYR A 7 1.70 -1.41 -6.95
N TRP A 8 0.59 -0.96 -7.53
CA TRP A 8 -0.51 -0.34 -6.82
C TRP A 8 -1.70 -1.30 -6.68
N SER A 9 -2.22 -1.42 -5.47
CA SER A 9 -3.47 -2.14 -5.19
C SER A 9 -4.59 -1.19 -4.72
N HIS A 10 -5.70 -1.18 -5.45
CA HIS A 10 -6.86 -0.33 -5.15
C HIS A 10 -7.77 -0.95 -4.08
N GLY A 11 -8.58 -0.12 -3.42
CA GLY A 11 -9.60 -0.55 -2.45
C GLY A 11 -10.79 -1.27 -3.09
N MET A 12 -11.71 -1.80 -2.28
CA MET A 12 -12.85 -2.61 -2.76
C MET A 12 -13.65 -1.94 -3.89
N ASP A 13 -14.13 -0.70 -3.66
CA ASP A 13 -15.02 0.03 -4.59
C ASP A 13 -14.27 0.97 -5.55
N ALA A 14 -12.94 0.87 -5.62
CA ALA A 14 -12.13 1.75 -6.46
C ALA A 14 -11.82 1.10 -7.80
N ALA A 15 -11.58 1.92 -8.83
CA ALA A 15 -10.94 1.48 -10.05
C ALA A 15 -9.41 1.43 -9.86
N PRO A 16 -8.67 0.60 -10.63
CA PRO A 16 -7.21 0.54 -10.58
C PRO A 16 -6.55 1.90 -10.81
N TRP A 17 -7.10 2.70 -11.73
CA TRP A 17 -6.61 4.04 -12.09
C TRP A 17 -7.52 5.16 -11.57
N GLY A 18 -7.68 5.22 -10.24
CA GLY A 18 -8.36 6.31 -9.54
C GLY A 18 -7.47 7.52 -9.23
N ALA A 19 -8.00 8.48 -8.48
CA ALA A 19 -7.26 9.70 -8.10
C ALA A 19 -5.96 9.40 -7.32
N LYS A 20 -6.02 8.45 -6.35
CA LYS A 20 -4.87 8.06 -5.55
C LYS A 20 -3.76 7.43 -6.40
N SER A 21 -4.07 6.40 -7.19
CA SER A 21 -3.07 5.74 -8.03
C SER A 21 -2.49 6.67 -9.09
N LYS A 22 -3.29 7.58 -9.67
CA LYS A 22 -2.78 8.61 -10.58
C LYS A 22 -1.79 9.55 -9.88
N ALA A 23 -2.06 9.96 -8.64
CA ALA A 23 -1.12 10.76 -7.85
C ALA A 23 0.17 9.97 -7.53
N MET A 24 0.06 8.70 -7.13
CA MET A 24 1.23 7.85 -6.89
C MET A 24 2.03 7.60 -8.17
N ALA A 25 1.38 7.44 -9.32
CA ALA A 25 2.03 7.25 -10.61
C ALA A 25 2.83 8.49 -11.04
N ALA A 26 2.29 9.70 -10.81
CA ALA A 26 3.01 10.94 -11.06
C ALA A 26 4.30 11.02 -10.22
N ALA A 27 4.20 10.79 -8.89
CA ALA A 27 5.35 10.77 -7.99
C ALA A 27 6.38 9.67 -8.36
N ALA A 28 5.91 8.48 -8.73
CA ALA A 28 6.77 7.38 -9.19
C ALA A 28 7.51 7.74 -10.47
N GLN A 29 6.84 8.39 -11.43
CA GLN A 29 7.43 8.85 -12.68
C GLN A 29 8.52 9.92 -12.44
N GLU A 30 8.28 10.86 -11.52
CA GLU A 30 9.28 11.86 -11.10
C GLU A 30 10.52 11.20 -10.46
N ALA A 31 10.32 10.10 -9.71
CA ALA A 31 11.39 9.27 -9.17
C ALA A 31 12.02 8.32 -10.23
N GLY A 32 11.61 8.39 -11.49
CA GLY A 32 12.13 7.57 -12.58
C GLY A 32 11.71 6.11 -12.55
N LEU A 33 10.68 5.77 -11.77
CA LEU A 33 10.07 4.45 -11.63
C LEU A 33 8.86 4.30 -12.56
N THR A 34 8.44 3.05 -12.78
CA THR A 34 7.17 2.72 -13.42
C THR A 34 6.18 2.16 -12.40
N LEU A 35 4.90 2.42 -12.63
CA LEU A 35 3.80 1.94 -11.78
C LEU A 35 2.88 1.02 -12.60
N ASP A 36 2.54 -0.12 -12.03
CA ASP A 36 1.48 -1.01 -12.51
C ASP A 36 0.34 -1.10 -11.49
N ALA A 37 -0.89 -0.83 -11.92
CA ALA A 37 -2.08 -0.85 -11.08
C ALA A 37 -2.99 -2.01 -11.53
N LEU A 38 -3.02 -3.07 -10.73
CA LEU A 38 -3.79 -4.27 -11.04
C LEU A 38 -5.29 -4.01 -10.84
N ASP A 39 -6.11 -4.57 -11.75
CA ASP A 39 -7.56 -4.54 -11.65
C ASP A 39 -8.08 -5.76 -10.87
N TYR A 40 -8.84 -5.48 -9.82
CA TYR A 40 -9.43 -6.50 -8.95
C TYR A 40 -10.96 -6.42 -8.89
N ARG A 41 -11.61 -5.67 -9.80
CA ARG A 41 -13.07 -5.43 -9.74
C ARG A 41 -13.92 -6.67 -9.96
N ASP A 42 -13.33 -7.76 -10.44
CA ASP A 42 -13.95 -9.07 -10.64
C ASP A 42 -14.03 -9.93 -9.37
N THR A 43 -13.35 -9.55 -8.27
CA THR A 43 -13.39 -10.27 -7.00
C THR A 43 -13.50 -9.32 -5.81
N THR A 44 -14.24 -9.72 -4.78
CA THR A 44 -14.33 -8.99 -3.49
C THR A 44 -13.49 -9.64 -2.41
N ASP A 45 -12.85 -10.77 -2.71
CA ASP A 45 -12.03 -11.53 -1.77
C ASP A 45 -10.61 -10.91 -1.67
N PRO A 46 -10.20 -10.40 -0.50
CA PRO A 46 -8.90 -9.77 -0.34
C PRO A 46 -7.72 -10.74 -0.48
N ASP A 47 -7.92 -12.03 -0.20
CA ASP A 47 -6.89 -13.05 -0.26
C ASP A 47 -6.71 -13.58 -1.68
N GLU A 48 -7.79 -13.66 -2.46
CA GLU A 48 -7.69 -13.89 -3.92
C GLU A 48 -6.92 -12.75 -4.61
N ARG A 49 -7.19 -11.50 -4.23
CA ARG A 49 -6.44 -10.33 -4.72
C ARG A 49 -4.95 -10.41 -4.37
N THR A 50 -4.63 -10.89 -3.17
CA THR A 50 -3.24 -11.12 -2.70
C THR A 50 -2.54 -12.16 -3.57
N ALA A 51 -3.14 -13.34 -3.76
CA ALA A 51 -2.58 -14.40 -4.59
C ALA A 51 -2.36 -13.93 -6.04
N ARG A 52 -3.29 -13.12 -6.57
CA ARG A 52 -3.17 -12.51 -7.90
C ARG A 52 -1.99 -11.56 -8.00
N LEU A 53 -1.80 -10.67 -7.01
CA LEU A 53 -0.65 -9.75 -6.97
C LEU A 53 0.67 -10.51 -6.94
N VAL A 54 0.80 -11.50 -6.05
CA VAL A 54 2.01 -12.34 -5.94
C VAL A 54 2.31 -13.05 -7.26
N LYS A 55 1.30 -13.65 -7.89
CA LYS A 55 1.44 -14.33 -9.19
C LYS A 55 1.84 -13.36 -10.31
N HIS A 56 1.25 -12.18 -10.35
CA HIS A 56 1.52 -11.17 -11.38
C HIS A 56 2.94 -10.61 -11.29
N ILE A 57 3.42 -10.38 -10.07
CA ILE A 57 4.81 -9.97 -9.83
C ILE A 57 5.72 -11.13 -10.25
N GLY A 58 5.48 -12.35 -9.80
CA GLY A 58 6.30 -13.51 -10.15
C GLY A 58 7.76 -13.35 -9.73
N GLN A 59 8.70 -13.93 -10.49
CA GLN A 59 10.13 -13.92 -10.19
C GLN A 59 10.86 -12.69 -10.78
N LYS A 60 10.36 -11.48 -10.50
CA LYS A 60 11.02 -10.25 -10.98
C LYS A 60 12.39 -10.11 -10.33
N GLN A 61 13.37 -9.70 -11.14
CA GLN A 61 14.74 -9.44 -10.68
C GLN A 61 14.92 -8.00 -10.16
N SER A 62 13.99 -7.10 -10.45
CA SER A 62 14.05 -5.70 -10.05
C SER A 62 13.51 -5.52 -8.62
N PRO A 63 14.02 -4.54 -7.85
CA PRO A 63 13.42 -4.16 -6.58
C PRO A 63 11.92 -3.85 -6.75
N VAL A 64 11.08 -4.45 -5.92
CA VAL A 64 9.62 -4.31 -5.95
C VAL A 64 9.19 -3.38 -4.83
N ILE A 65 8.41 -2.34 -5.15
CA ILE A 65 7.76 -1.49 -4.15
C ILE A 65 6.26 -1.79 -4.23
N LEU A 66 5.62 -1.99 -3.09
CA LEU A 66 4.17 -2.20 -3.03
C LEU A 66 3.50 -0.99 -2.39
N ALA A 67 2.40 -0.54 -2.98
CA ALA A 67 1.56 0.49 -2.40
C ALA A 67 0.08 0.13 -2.56
N GLY A 68 -0.74 0.52 -1.60
CA GLY A 68 -2.17 0.27 -1.71
C GLY A 68 -3.01 1.02 -0.69
N SER A 69 -4.32 1.07 -0.96
CA SER A 69 -5.27 1.77 -0.11
C SER A 69 -6.43 0.90 0.34
N SER A 70 -6.85 1.02 1.60
CA SER A 70 -7.94 0.23 2.20
C SER A 70 -7.68 -1.27 2.02
N MET A 71 -8.60 -2.03 1.43
CA MET A 71 -8.38 -3.43 1.06
C MET A 71 -7.09 -3.64 0.25
N GLY A 72 -6.75 -2.73 -0.67
CA GLY A 72 -5.51 -2.80 -1.43
C GLY A 72 -4.26 -2.62 -0.56
N GLY A 73 -4.39 -1.91 0.57
CA GLY A 73 -3.32 -1.82 1.57
C GLY A 73 -3.10 -3.16 2.28
N TYR A 74 -4.18 -3.88 2.61
CA TYR A 74 -4.08 -5.26 3.09
C TYR A 74 -3.40 -6.16 2.06
N VAL A 75 -3.88 -6.16 0.81
CA VAL A 75 -3.32 -6.96 -0.30
C VAL A 75 -1.81 -6.74 -0.44
N SER A 76 -1.38 -5.48 -0.37
CA SER A 76 0.04 -5.11 -0.45
C SER A 76 0.84 -5.65 0.74
N ALA A 77 0.33 -5.52 1.96
CA ALA A 77 0.99 -6.03 3.17
C ALA A 77 1.04 -7.56 3.20
N ALA A 78 -0.04 -8.22 2.79
CA ALA A 78 -0.15 -9.67 2.72
C ALA A 78 0.79 -10.27 1.68
N ALA A 79 0.92 -9.63 0.50
CA ALA A 79 1.85 -10.03 -0.55
C ALA A 79 3.31 -9.78 -0.15
N ALA A 80 3.60 -8.66 0.54
CA ALA A 80 4.94 -8.37 1.05
C ALA A 80 5.50 -9.46 1.99
N GLY A 81 4.64 -10.25 2.63
CA GLY A 81 5.08 -11.39 3.44
C GLY A 81 5.42 -12.66 2.65
N GLU A 82 5.10 -12.71 1.37
CA GLU A 82 5.33 -13.86 0.47
C GLU A 82 6.45 -13.62 -0.55
N ILE A 83 6.73 -12.36 -0.88
CA ILE A 83 7.73 -11.97 -1.88
C ILE A 83 8.70 -10.92 -1.32
N ARG A 84 9.91 -10.87 -1.88
CA ARG A 84 10.88 -9.85 -1.50
C ARG A 84 10.47 -8.49 -2.05
N VAL A 85 10.23 -7.54 -1.15
CA VAL A 85 9.89 -6.16 -1.47
C VAL A 85 10.93 -5.21 -0.87
N ALA A 86 11.17 -4.10 -1.54
CA ALA A 86 12.07 -3.03 -1.10
C ALA A 86 11.40 -2.08 -0.11
N GLY A 87 10.08 -1.85 -0.28
CA GLY A 87 9.31 -1.04 0.65
C GLY A 87 7.81 -1.18 0.45
N LEU A 88 7.07 -0.75 1.48
CA LEU A 88 5.62 -0.88 1.57
C LEU A 88 4.97 0.44 2.00
N PHE A 89 4.11 1.00 1.15
CA PHE A 89 3.37 2.25 1.44
C PHE A 89 1.87 2.03 1.52
N LEU A 90 1.28 2.26 2.68
CA LEU A 90 -0.10 1.86 2.98
C LEU A 90 -0.97 3.08 3.28
N ILE A 91 -2.15 3.16 2.67
CA ILE A 91 -3.11 4.25 2.91
C ILE A 91 -4.41 3.70 3.49
N ALA A 92 -4.72 4.05 4.73
CA ALA A 92 -5.87 3.56 5.48
C ALA A 92 -6.04 2.02 5.37
N PRO A 93 -4.98 1.21 5.55
CA PRO A 93 -4.99 -0.20 5.17
C PRO A 93 -5.98 -1.01 6.01
N ALA A 94 -6.75 -1.90 5.37
CA ALA A 94 -7.77 -2.75 5.99
C ALA A 94 -7.16 -3.91 6.82
N LEU A 95 -6.34 -3.57 7.82
CA LEU A 95 -5.65 -4.51 8.67
C LEU A 95 -6.56 -4.99 9.81
N TYR A 96 -6.45 -6.27 10.16
CA TYR A 96 -7.13 -6.89 11.31
C TYR A 96 -8.67 -6.80 11.28
N LEU A 97 -9.27 -6.61 10.09
CA LEU A 97 -10.71 -6.68 9.92
C LEU A 97 -11.19 -8.14 9.89
N PRO A 98 -12.42 -8.44 10.34
CA PRO A 98 -13.00 -9.76 10.20
C PRO A 98 -13.17 -10.13 8.71
N GLY A 99 -12.98 -11.41 8.39
CA GLY A 99 -13.13 -11.93 7.03
C GLY A 99 -11.88 -11.81 6.14
N TYR A 100 -10.75 -11.39 6.69
CA TYR A 100 -9.45 -11.37 6.03
C TYR A 100 -8.59 -12.49 6.63
N GLU A 101 -7.96 -13.34 5.83
CA GLU A 101 -7.27 -14.53 6.35
C GLU A 101 -6.02 -14.19 7.17
N LYS A 102 -5.24 -13.18 6.74
CA LYS A 102 -3.98 -12.82 7.38
C LYS A 102 -4.17 -11.78 8.48
N HIS A 103 -3.81 -12.17 9.70
CA HIS A 103 -3.69 -11.26 10.85
C HIS A 103 -2.28 -11.20 11.43
N MET A 104 -1.35 -11.97 10.86
CA MET A 104 0.05 -11.96 11.21
C MET A 104 0.86 -11.71 9.94
N PHE A 105 1.74 -10.72 9.98
CA PHE A 105 2.56 -10.33 8.85
C PHE A 105 4.03 -10.57 9.21
N PHE A 106 4.72 -11.40 8.42
CA PHE A 106 6.12 -11.75 8.61
C PHE A 106 6.91 -11.38 7.36
N ASN A 107 8.24 -11.33 7.47
CA ASN A 107 9.14 -11.08 6.34
C ASN A 107 8.87 -9.75 5.59
N LEU A 108 8.27 -8.78 6.28
CA LEU A 108 8.04 -7.44 5.73
C LEU A 108 9.37 -6.69 5.51
N PRO A 109 9.40 -5.71 4.59
CA PRO A 109 10.59 -4.87 4.39
C PRO A 109 10.86 -4.00 5.62
N GLU A 110 12.08 -3.48 5.73
CA GLU A 110 12.41 -2.52 6.80
C GLU A 110 11.73 -1.16 6.58
N GLN A 111 11.52 -0.76 5.31
CA GLN A 111 10.89 0.49 4.94
C GLN A 111 9.38 0.30 4.76
N ILE A 112 8.63 0.60 5.82
CA ILE A 112 7.17 0.58 5.82
C ILE A 112 6.65 1.93 6.27
N GLU A 113 5.74 2.51 5.49
CA GLU A 113 5.04 3.74 5.86
C GLU A 113 3.53 3.57 5.74
N ILE A 114 2.82 4.15 6.71
CA ILE A 114 1.36 4.10 6.78
C ILE A 114 0.83 5.52 6.90
N VAL A 115 -0.17 5.86 6.10
CA VAL A 115 -0.96 7.08 6.23
C VAL A 115 -2.38 6.71 6.60
N HIS A 116 -2.86 7.19 7.74
CA HIS A 116 -4.21 6.89 8.24
C HIS A 116 -4.95 8.16 8.67
N GLY A 117 -6.27 8.11 8.72
CA GLY A 117 -7.11 9.23 9.18
C GLY A 117 -7.55 9.05 10.62
N TRP A 118 -7.55 10.14 11.40
CA TRP A 118 -8.14 10.14 12.75
C TRP A 118 -9.64 9.83 12.74
N ASN A 119 -10.33 10.21 11.68
CA ASN A 119 -11.78 10.12 11.54
C ASN A 119 -12.18 8.97 10.60
N ASP A 120 -11.34 7.94 10.50
CA ASP A 120 -11.63 6.74 9.72
C ASP A 120 -12.69 5.89 10.44
N ASP A 121 -13.90 5.89 9.88
CA ASP A 121 -15.08 5.19 10.37
C ASP A 121 -15.24 3.78 9.77
N VAL A 122 -14.39 3.40 8.82
CA VAL A 122 -14.40 2.09 8.14
C VAL A 122 -13.32 1.17 8.72
N VAL A 123 -12.10 1.70 8.87
CA VAL A 123 -10.96 1.00 9.44
C VAL A 123 -10.44 1.79 10.64
N PRO A 124 -10.65 1.31 11.88
CA PRO A 124 -10.17 1.99 13.07
C PRO A 124 -8.67 2.29 12.98
N VAL A 125 -8.29 3.54 13.28
CA VAL A 125 -6.89 3.98 13.26
C VAL A 125 -5.99 3.15 14.17
N ASP A 126 -6.55 2.60 15.26
CA ASP A 126 -5.88 1.68 16.18
C ASP A 126 -5.27 0.46 15.48
N ASN A 127 -5.85 0.01 14.36
CA ASN A 127 -5.30 -1.10 13.58
C ASN A 127 -3.95 -0.71 12.95
N SER A 128 -3.84 0.50 12.41
CA SER A 128 -2.58 1.02 11.88
C SER A 128 -1.58 1.34 12.98
N VAL A 129 -2.02 1.86 14.14
CA VAL A 129 -1.16 2.06 15.33
C VAL A 129 -0.58 0.73 15.79
N ARG A 130 -1.42 -0.31 15.90
CA ARG A 130 -0.99 -1.67 16.27
C ARG A 130 0.03 -2.21 15.28
N PHE A 131 -0.26 -2.14 13.98
CA PHE A 131 0.64 -2.64 12.95
C PHE A 131 1.98 -1.90 12.97
N ALA A 132 1.96 -0.57 13.03
CA ALA A 132 3.16 0.24 13.10
C ALA A 132 4.02 -0.09 14.33
N LYS A 133 3.40 -0.29 15.49
CA LYS A 133 4.10 -0.71 16.71
C LYS A 133 4.76 -2.09 16.58
N LEU A 134 4.07 -3.04 15.97
CA LEU A 134 4.58 -4.41 15.78
C LEU A 134 5.74 -4.46 14.79
N HIS A 135 5.67 -3.68 13.71
CA HIS A 135 6.63 -3.73 12.60
C HIS A 135 7.63 -2.56 12.58
N LYS A 136 7.58 -1.66 13.58
CA LYS A 136 8.36 -0.42 13.63
C LYS A 136 8.20 0.44 12.37
N ALA A 137 7.00 0.43 11.78
CA ALA A 137 6.68 1.22 10.60
C ALA A 137 6.54 2.70 10.97
N THR A 138 6.89 3.59 10.04
CA THR A 138 6.54 5.01 10.16
C THR A 138 5.03 5.16 10.00
N LEU A 139 4.39 5.90 10.90
CA LEU A 139 2.94 6.12 10.89
C LEU A 139 2.63 7.62 10.87
N HIS A 140 1.93 8.04 9.82
CA HIS A 140 1.39 9.39 9.67
C HIS A 140 -0.12 9.33 9.92
N ILE A 141 -0.62 10.09 10.90
CA ILE A 141 -2.06 10.17 11.16
C ILE A 141 -2.54 11.60 10.88
N LEU A 142 -3.48 11.72 9.95
CA LEU A 142 -3.99 12.98 9.43
C LEU A 142 -5.41 13.26 9.96
N PRO A 143 -5.85 14.54 10.02
CA PRO A 143 -7.24 14.89 10.35
C PRO A 143 -8.15 14.60 9.14
N ALA A 144 -8.33 13.32 8.81
CA ALA A 144 -8.96 12.83 7.60
C ALA A 144 -9.91 11.66 7.85
N ASP A 145 -10.87 11.49 6.93
CA ASP A 145 -11.78 10.34 6.85
C ASP A 145 -11.09 9.11 6.23
N HIS A 146 -11.79 7.97 6.14
CA HIS A 146 -11.29 6.76 5.49
C HIS A 146 -10.78 7.00 4.05
N ARG A 147 -11.45 7.89 3.31
CA ARG A 147 -11.19 8.14 1.89
C ARG A 147 -9.97 9.04 1.65
N MET A 148 -9.42 9.65 2.72
CA MET A 148 -8.42 10.70 2.67
C MET A 148 -8.93 11.92 1.89
N THR A 149 -10.20 12.29 2.07
CA THR A 149 -10.84 13.41 1.36
C THR A 149 -10.06 14.70 1.60
N GLY A 150 -9.68 15.39 0.52
CA GLY A 150 -8.89 16.62 0.60
C GLY A 150 -7.40 16.44 0.91
N MET A 151 -6.93 15.23 1.26
CA MET A 151 -5.54 14.97 1.68
C MET A 151 -4.63 14.47 0.55
N ALA A 152 -5.11 14.42 -0.70
CA ALA A 152 -4.36 13.84 -1.81
C ALA A 152 -2.96 14.45 -1.99
N GLY A 153 -2.81 15.77 -1.84
CA GLY A 153 -1.52 16.45 -1.94
C GLY A 153 -0.55 16.07 -0.80
N GLN A 154 -1.05 15.96 0.43
CA GLN A 154 -0.23 15.55 1.57
C GLN A 154 0.20 14.09 1.45
N VAL A 155 -0.72 13.21 1.09
CA VAL A 155 -0.43 11.79 0.80
C VAL A 155 0.62 11.65 -0.30
N ALA A 156 0.51 12.42 -1.39
CA ALA A 156 1.49 12.42 -2.47
C ALA A 156 2.86 12.90 -2.00
N SER A 157 2.92 13.95 -1.18
CA SER A 157 4.18 14.45 -0.62
C SER A 157 4.87 13.41 0.27
N LEU A 158 4.11 12.74 1.14
CA LEU A 158 4.62 11.64 1.98
C LEU A 158 5.13 10.49 1.12
N PHE A 159 4.40 10.13 0.07
CA PHE A 159 4.82 9.08 -0.86
C PHE A 159 6.12 9.44 -1.59
N THR A 160 6.29 10.68 -2.04
CA THR A 160 7.55 11.15 -2.65
C THR A 160 8.73 11.05 -1.68
N GLN A 161 8.54 11.43 -0.42
CA GLN A 161 9.59 11.31 0.62
C GLN A 161 9.95 9.84 0.88
N PHE A 162 8.94 8.97 0.97
CA PHE A 162 9.13 7.53 1.09
C PHE A 162 9.95 6.96 -0.08
N LEU A 163 9.63 7.32 -1.32
CA LEU A 163 10.38 6.87 -2.50
C LEU A 163 11.84 7.36 -2.47
N GLN A 164 12.09 8.59 -2.03
CA GLN A 164 13.45 9.11 -1.86
C GLN A 164 14.23 8.29 -0.83
N GLY A 165 13.60 7.88 0.27
CA GLY A 165 14.23 7.02 1.29
C GLY A 165 14.58 5.62 0.78
N ILE A 166 13.80 5.07 -0.16
CA ILE A 166 14.07 3.75 -0.78
C ILE A 166 15.20 3.83 -1.83
N LEU A 167 15.27 4.93 -2.58
CA LEU A 167 16.14 5.07 -3.74
C LEU A 167 17.51 5.70 -3.43
N ALA A 168 17.71 6.18 -2.21
CA ALA A 168 18.99 6.73 -1.72
C ALA A 168 20.04 5.63 -1.52
#